data_AF-A0A382IDQ8-F1
#
_entry.id   AF-A0A382IDQ8-F1
#
_cell.length_a   1.000
_cell.length_b   1.000
_cell.length_c   1.000
_cell.angle_alpha   90.00
_cell.angle_beta   90.00
_cell.angle_gamma   90.00
#
_symmetry.space_group_name_H-M   'P 1'
#
loop_
_entity.id
_entity.type
_entity.pdbx_description
1 polymer ?
#
loop_
_entity_poly.entity_id
_entity_poly.type
_entity_poly.pdbx_seq_one_letter_code
_entity_poly.pdbx_strand_id
1 'polypeptide(L)'
;MGSYTLTADLATVATTGDYYDLNNAPDPSSYLTSDTLSSYSLSSSFDSVAFTGDYNDLENQPDLSNVATNDSLNAYTLTSDLSAVALSNLYTDLDDLPHFDSVAFTGDYYDLNNAPDPSSYLTSD
;
A
#
# COMPACT_ATOMS: atom_id res chain seq x y z
N MET A 1 36.99 -72.76 15.05
CA MET A 1 35.84 -72.99 15.94
C MET A 1 35.53 -71.68 16.62
N GLY A 2 34.43 -71.02 16.26
CA GLY A 2 34.06 -69.71 16.80
C GLY A 2 33.78 -69.80 18.30
N SER A 3 34.38 -68.91 19.07
CA SER A 3 34.11 -68.78 20.50
C SER A 3 32.76 -68.10 20.66
N TYR A 4 31.73 -68.84 21.06
CA TYR A 4 30.43 -68.28 21.42
C TYR A 4 30.42 -68.01 22.93
N THR A 5 30.06 -66.79 23.33
CA THR A 5 29.82 -66.44 24.74
C THR A 5 28.50 -67.06 25.19
N LEU A 6 28.46 -67.64 26.39
CA LEU A 6 27.21 -68.15 26.94
C LEU A 6 26.30 -66.96 27.29
N THR A 7 24.98 -67.13 27.17
CA THR A 7 24.01 -66.09 27.57
C THR A 7 24.16 -65.66 29.03
N ALA A 8 24.67 -66.56 29.89
CA ALA A 8 24.99 -66.26 31.29
C ALA A 8 26.16 -65.27 31.47
N ASP A 9 27.02 -65.12 30.45
CA ASP A 9 28.17 -64.22 30.46
C ASP A 9 27.82 -62.82 29.92
N LEU A 10 26.59 -62.64 29.40
CA LEU A 10 26.09 -61.34 28.96
C LEU A 10 25.66 -60.51 30.17
N ALA A 11 25.92 -59.20 30.11
CA ALA A 11 25.33 -58.26 31.06
C ALA A 11 23.80 -58.30 30.97
N THR A 12 23.10 -58.08 32.09
CA THR A 12 21.62 -58.13 32.17
C THR A 12 20.96 -57.29 31.07
N VAL A 13 21.45 -56.06 30.87
CA VAL A 13 20.99 -55.13 29.82
C VAL A 13 21.02 -55.74 28.41
N ALA A 14 21.97 -56.64 28.11
CA ALA A 14 22.10 -57.27 26.80
C ALA A 14 21.04 -58.37 26.56
N THR A 15 20.31 -58.76 27.60
CA THR A 15 19.23 -59.77 27.53
C THR A 15 17.84 -59.17 27.75
N THR A 16 17.73 -58.08 28.51
CA THR A 16 16.47 -57.41 28.83
C THR A 16 16.15 -56.24 27.91
N GLY A 17 17.19 -55.56 27.39
CA GLY A 17 17.05 -54.27 26.71
C GLY A 17 16.63 -53.13 27.63
N ASP A 18 16.55 -53.35 28.94
CA ASP A 18 16.18 -52.32 29.90
C ASP A 18 17.41 -51.47 30.28
N TYR A 19 17.35 -50.17 29.99
CA TYR A 19 18.41 -49.23 30.35
C TYR A 19 18.57 -49.05 31.87
N TYR A 20 17.55 -49.41 32.66
CA TYR A 20 17.66 -49.45 34.13
C TYR A 20 18.63 -50.54 34.64
N ASP A 21 19.03 -51.49 33.80
CA ASP A 21 20.03 -52.50 34.13
C ASP A 21 21.48 -51.99 34.02
N LEU A 22 21.69 -50.78 33.49
CA LEU A 22 23.01 -50.15 33.44
C LEU A 22 23.35 -49.54 34.80
N ASN A 23 24.45 -50.00 35.38
CA ASN A 23 25.05 -49.32 36.52
C ASN A 23 25.88 -48.12 36.04
N ASN A 24 25.95 -47.09 36.89
CA ASN A 24 26.82 -45.93 36.67
C ASN A 24 26.52 -45.16 35.36
N ALA A 25 25.26 -45.16 34.92
CA ALA A 25 24.80 -44.36 33.79
C ALA A 25 24.98 -42.85 34.09
N PRO A 26 25.30 -42.03 33.07
CA PRO A 26 25.34 -40.58 33.24
C PRO A 26 24.01 -40.04 33.75
N ASP A 27 24.04 -39.08 34.68
CA ASP A 27 22.85 -38.38 35.15
C ASP A 27 22.45 -37.29 34.12
N PRO A 28 21.30 -37.44 33.43
CA PRO A 28 20.85 -36.46 32.45
C PRO A 28 20.30 -35.18 33.09
N SER A 29 20.11 -35.13 34.42
CA SER A 29 19.48 -34.00 35.13
C SER A 29 20.10 -32.65 34.80
N SER A 30 21.43 -32.61 34.60
CA SER A 30 22.17 -31.41 34.22
C SER A 30 21.80 -30.88 32.83
N TYR A 31 21.42 -31.75 31.88
CA TYR A 31 20.99 -31.39 30.53
C TYR A 31 19.49 -31.08 30.43
N LEU A 32 18.70 -31.50 31.42
CA LEU A 32 17.26 -31.26 31.50
C LEU A 32 16.90 -29.89 32.07
N THR A 33 17.90 -29.06 32.40
CA THR A 33 17.71 -27.75 33.05
C THR A 33 17.27 -26.62 32.11
N SER A 34 17.10 -26.90 30.82
CA SER A 34 16.63 -25.91 29.86
C SER A 34 15.55 -26.52 28.99
N ASP A 35 14.35 -26.63 29.56
CA ASP A 35 13.14 -26.55 28.73
C ASP A 35 13.05 -25.12 28.18
N THR A 36 13.79 -24.89 27.10
CA THR A 36 13.90 -23.59 26.41
C THR A 36 12.58 -23.19 25.75
N LEU A 37 11.61 -24.10 25.67
CA LEU A 37 10.30 -23.85 25.09
C LEU A 37 9.40 -23.01 26.01
N SER A 38 9.71 -22.92 27.30
CA SER A 38 9.00 -22.03 28.24
C SER A 38 9.07 -20.55 27.84
N SER A 39 10.07 -20.16 27.05
CA SER A 39 10.22 -18.80 26.52
C SER A 39 9.46 -18.55 25.22
N TYR A 40 8.88 -19.59 24.61
CA TYR A 40 8.10 -19.48 23.38
C TYR A 40 6.61 -19.52 23.68
N SER A 41 5.86 -18.63 23.06
CA SER A 41 4.40 -18.71 23.07
C SER A 41 3.94 -19.98 22.36
N LEU A 42 3.00 -20.69 22.97
CA LEU A 42 2.37 -21.83 22.32
C LEU A 42 1.53 -21.33 21.14
N SER A 43 1.57 -22.02 20.01
CA SER A 43 0.74 -21.66 18.85
C SER A 43 -0.76 -21.58 19.21
N SER A 44 -1.21 -22.39 20.16
CA SER A 44 -2.58 -22.36 20.69
C SER A 44 -2.95 -21.08 21.46
N SER A 45 -1.98 -20.21 21.77
CA SER A 45 -2.21 -18.91 22.42
C SER A 45 -2.33 -17.75 21.43
N PHE A 46 -2.17 -18.00 20.13
CA PHE A 46 -2.35 -16.99 19.10
C PHE A 46 -3.78 -17.01 18.54
N ASP A 47 -4.30 -15.83 18.21
CA ASP A 47 -5.58 -15.69 17.53
C ASP A 47 -5.51 -16.16 16.07
N SER A 48 -6.66 -16.47 15.47
CA SER A 48 -6.78 -16.99 14.09
C SER A 48 -6.05 -16.15 13.05
N VAL A 49 -6.08 -14.81 13.21
CA VAL A 49 -5.38 -13.85 12.34
C VAL A 49 -3.90 -14.15 12.15
N ALA A 50 -3.23 -14.75 13.14
CA ALA A 50 -1.81 -15.11 13.08
C ALA A 50 -1.52 -16.25 12.08
N PHE A 51 -2.55 -17.01 11.69
CA PHE A 51 -2.45 -18.14 10.75
C PHE A 51 -3.08 -17.85 9.39
N THR A 52 -4.17 -17.08 9.36
CA THR A 52 -4.93 -16.79 8.14
C THR A 52 -4.42 -15.54 7.42
N GLY A 53 -3.92 -14.55 8.17
CA GLY A 53 -3.66 -13.20 7.66
C GLY A 53 -4.92 -12.41 7.31
N ASP A 54 -6.12 -12.96 7.58
CA ASP A 54 -7.38 -12.27 7.34
C ASP A 54 -7.70 -11.34 8.53
N TYR A 55 -7.74 -10.03 8.28
CA TYR A 55 -8.06 -9.04 9.31
C TYR A 55 -9.52 -9.13 9.78
N ASN A 56 -10.39 -9.83 9.03
CA ASN A 56 -11.75 -10.13 9.49
C ASN A 56 -11.77 -11.09 10.68
N ASP A 57 -10.67 -11.80 10.96
CA ASP A 57 -10.53 -12.66 12.14
C ASP A 57 -10.30 -11.88 13.44
N LEU A 58 -10.06 -10.56 13.36
CA LEU A 58 -9.90 -9.70 14.54
C LEU A 58 -11.26 -9.38 15.16
N GLU A 59 -11.37 -9.58 16.46
CA GLU A 59 -12.50 -9.08 17.26
C GLU A 59 -12.24 -7.65 17.73
N ASN A 60 -13.31 -6.91 18.06
CA ASN A 60 -13.23 -5.54 18.60
C ASN A 60 -12.48 -4.54 17.69
N GLN A 61 -12.63 -4.70 16.37
CA GLN A 61 -12.09 -3.75 15.41
C GLN A 61 -12.74 -2.37 15.60
N PRO A 62 -11.97 -1.27 15.43
CA PRO A 62 -12.53 0.07 15.48
C PRO A 62 -13.57 0.28 14.38
N ASP A 63 -14.68 0.96 14.71
CA ASP A 63 -15.64 1.38 13.70
C ASP A 63 -15.09 2.56 12.88
N LEU A 64 -14.67 2.26 11.65
CA LEU A 64 -14.13 3.24 10.71
C LEU A 64 -15.21 3.87 9.81
N SER A 65 -16.50 3.59 10.03
CA SER A 65 -17.59 4.17 9.22
C SER A 65 -17.55 5.70 9.18
N ASN A 66 -17.20 6.34 10.31
CA ASN A 66 -17.06 7.79 10.43
C ASN A 66 -15.80 8.35 9.75
N VAL A 67 -14.77 7.53 9.53
CA VAL A 67 -13.54 7.92 8.82
C VAL A 67 -13.81 7.91 7.30
N ALA A 68 -14.55 6.91 6.81
CA ALA A 68 -14.94 6.84 5.40
C ALA A 68 -15.84 8.02 4.98
N THR A 69 -16.70 8.51 5.88
CA THR A 69 -17.50 9.73 5.60
C THR A 69 -16.69 11.03 5.65
N ASN A 70 -15.51 10.99 6.24
CA ASN A 70 -14.56 12.11 6.32
C ASN A 70 -13.41 11.93 5.30
N ASP A 71 -13.58 11.04 4.33
CA ASP A 71 -12.81 11.10 3.10
C ASP A 71 -13.24 12.37 2.38
N SER A 72 -12.50 13.44 2.67
CA SER A 72 -12.74 14.82 2.24
C SER A 72 -12.50 15.00 0.73
N LEU A 73 -12.76 13.98 -0.08
CA LEU A 73 -12.88 14.07 -1.53
C LEU A 73 -13.98 15.05 -1.95
N ASN A 74 -14.98 15.30 -1.09
CA ASN A 74 -15.97 16.37 -1.32
C ASN A 74 -15.33 17.78 -1.36
N ALA A 75 -14.13 17.97 -0.83
CA ALA A 75 -13.40 19.23 -0.93
C ALA A 75 -12.58 19.35 -2.24
N TYR A 76 -12.46 18.25 -3.00
CA TYR A 76 -11.80 18.24 -4.29
C TYR A 76 -12.86 18.24 -5.39
N THR A 77 -12.79 19.24 -6.27
CA THR A 77 -13.55 19.21 -7.52
C THR A 77 -13.07 18.01 -8.32
N LEU A 78 -14.00 17.16 -8.76
CA LEU A 78 -13.65 16.04 -9.65
C LEU A 78 -13.05 16.60 -10.93
N THR A 79 -12.06 15.91 -11.51
CA THR A 79 -11.47 16.32 -12.79
C THR A 79 -12.52 16.43 -13.90
N SER A 80 -13.63 15.67 -13.81
CA SER A 80 -14.78 15.77 -14.72
C SER A 80 -15.53 17.09 -14.65
N ASP A 81 -15.42 17.80 -13.53
CA ASP A 81 -16.17 19.01 -13.24
C ASP A 81 -15.32 20.26 -13.51
N LEU A 82 -14.04 20.09 -13.86
CA LEU A 82 -13.18 21.16 -14.33
C LEU A 82 -13.55 21.55 -15.78
N SER A 83 -13.52 22.84 -16.06
CA SER A 83 -13.65 23.34 -17.43
C SER A 83 -12.46 22.93 -18.29
N ALA A 84 -12.66 22.86 -19.62
CA ALA A 84 -11.61 22.46 -20.57
C ALA A 84 -10.34 23.33 -20.46
N VAL A 85 -10.51 24.66 -20.31
CA VAL A 85 -9.39 25.61 -20.10
C VAL A 85 -8.53 25.28 -18.88
N ALA A 86 -9.13 24.75 -17.79
CA ALA A 86 -8.39 24.38 -16.59
C ALA A 86 -7.50 23.15 -16.80
N LEU A 87 -7.80 22.32 -17.80
CA LEU A 87 -7.05 21.12 -18.16
C LEU A 87 -6.00 21.40 -19.23
N SER A 88 -6.35 22.17 -20.26
CA SER A 88 -5.50 22.41 -21.42
C SER A 88 -4.56 23.61 -21.27
N ASN A 89 -4.93 24.58 -20.42
CA ASN A 89 -4.34 25.92 -20.37
C ASN A 89 -4.40 26.69 -21.71
N LEU A 90 -5.33 26.33 -22.60
CA LEU A 90 -5.51 26.99 -23.89
C LEU A 90 -6.66 27.99 -23.83
N TYR A 91 -6.39 29.23 -24.21
CA TYR A 91 -7.43 30.27 -24.33
C TYR A 91 -8.47 29.98 -25.42
N THR A 92 -8.18 29.05 -26.33
CA THR A 92 -9.12 28.57 -27.35
C THR A 92 -10.30 27.79 -26.76
N ASP A 93 -10.21 27.39 -25.49
CA ASP A 93 -11.24 26.62 -24.79
C ASP A 93 -12.24 27.53 -24.05
N LEU A 94 -12.09 28.85 -24.17
CA LEU A 94 -12.98 29.85 -23.61
C LEU A 94 -13.90 30.39 -24.72
N ASP A 95 -15.20 30.40 -24.45
CA ASP A 95 -16.18 31.11 -25.29
C ASP A 95 -16.20 32.61 -24.92
N ASP A 96 -16.75 33.44 -25.82
CA ASP A 96 -16.95 34.89 -25.61
C ASP A 96 -15.69 35.72 -25.32
N LEU A 97 -14.54 35.33 -25.90
CA LEU A 97 -13.34 36.15 -25.87
C LEU A 97 -13.57 37.50 -26.59
N PRO A 98 -13.02 38.61 -26.06
CA PRO A 98 -13.04 39.89 -26.76
C PRO A 98 -12.47 39.77 -28.18
N HIS A 99 -13.24 40.20 -29.18
CA HIS A 99 -12.77 40.31 -30.56
C HIS A 99 -12.23 41.72 -30.80
N PHE A 100 -10.97 41.84 -31.22
CA PHE A 100 -10.36 43.10 -31.62
C PHE A 100 -10.35 43.22 -33.14
N ASP A 101 -10.68 44.39 -33.67
CA ASP A 101 -10.55 44.68 -35.09
C ASP A 101 -9.07 44.72 -35.53
N SER A 102 -8.79 44.42 -36.81
CA SER A 102 -7.42 44.35 -37.37
C SER A 102 -6.59 45.61 -37.08
N VAL A 103 -7.23 46.78 -37.14
CA VAL A 103 -6.62 48.09 -36.85
C VAL A 103 -5.95 48.14 -35.47
N ALA A 104 -6.44 47.39 -34.48
CA ALA A 104 -5.86 47.34 -33.14
C ALA A 104 -4.47 46.68 -33.10
N PHE A 105 -4.13 45.87 -34.11
CA PHE A 105 -2.84 45.18 -34.21
C PHE A 105 -1.91 45.81 -35.23
N THR A 106 -2.44 46.27 -36.35
CA THR A 106 -1.65 46.82 -37.46
C THR A 106 -1.33 48.30 -37.25
N GLY A 107 -2.21 49.04 -36.57
CA GLY A 107 -2.17 50.50 -36.53
C GLY A 107 -2.43 51.16 -37.89
N ASP A 108 -2.81 50.38 -38.91
CA ASP A 108 -3.10 50.89 -40.24
C ASP A 108 -4.54 51.41 -40.30
N TYR A 109 -4.69 52.70 -40.63
CA TYR A 109 -6.01 53.31 -40.78
C TYR A 109 -6.80 52.73 -41.97
N TYR A 110 -6.14 52.03 -42.91
CA TYR A 110 -6.83 51.30 -43.97
C TYR A 110 -7.60 50.06 -43.46
N ASP A 111 -7.33 49.60 -42.23
CA ASP A 111 -8.07 48.50 -41.61
C ASP A 111 -9.41 48.94 -40.99
N LEU A 112 -9.72 50.25 -41.00
CA LEU A 112 -10.99 50.79 -40.51
C LEU A 112 -12.11 50.57 -41.52
N ASN A 113 -13.09 49.75 -41.16
CA ASN A 113 -14.35 49.69 -41.89
C ASN A 113 -15.20 50.92 -41.58
N ASN A 114 -15.91 51.43 -42.60
CA ASN A 114 -16.87 52.53 -42.45
C ASN A 114 -16.24 53.87 -42.02
N ALA A 115 -14.97 54.10 -42.38
CA ALA A 115 -14.30 55.37 -42.17
C ALA A 115 -14.99 56.51 -42.96
N PRO A 116 -15.07 57.74 -42.41
CA PRO A 116 -15.61 58.89 -43.14
C PRO A 116 -14.85 59.16 -44.43
N ASP A 117 -15.57 59.43 -45.53
CA ASP A 117 -14.96 59.85 -46.80
C ASP A 117 -14.47 61.30 -46.69
N PRO A 118 -13.13 61.55 -46.69
CA PRO A 118 -12.58 62.88 -46.52
C PRO A 118 -12.85 63.80 -47.73
N SER A 119 -13.25 63.25 -48.89
CA SER A 119 -13.55 64.04 -50.09
C SER A 119 -14.74 64.99 -49.90
N SER A 120 -15.59 64.74 -48.90
CA SER A 120 -16.72 65.59 -48.52
C SER A 120 -16.33 66.88 -47.77
N TYR A 121 -15.08 66.99 -47.31
CA TYR A 121 -14.57 68.14 -46.54
C TYR A 121 -13.56 69.00 -47.32
N LEU A 122 -13.19 68.60 -48.54
CA LEU A 122 -12.33 69.39 -49.41
C LEU A 122 -13.16 70.48 -50.09
N THR A 123 -13.37 71.62 -49.41
CA THR A 123 -13.77 72.83 -50.12
C THR A 123 -12.56 73.31 -50.92
N SER A 124 -12.72 73.43 -52.24
CA SER A 124 -11.68 74.00 -53.10
C SER A 124 -11.39 75.43 -52.67
N ASP A 125 -10.19 75.69 -52.15
CA ASP A 125 -9.64 77.06 -51.96
C ASP A 125 -9.04 77.57 -53.28
#